data_AF-A0A8T0PJC9-F1
#
_entry.id   AF-A0A8T0PJC9-F1
#
_cell.length_a   1.000
_cell.length_b   1.000
_cell.length_c   1.000
_cell.angle_alpha   90.00
_cell.angle_beta   90.00
_cell.angle_gamma   90.00
#
_symmetry.space_group_name_H-M   'P 1'
#
loop_
_entity.id
_entity.type
_entity.pdbx_description
1 polymer ?
#
loop_
_entity_poly.entity_id
_entity_poly.type
_entity_poly.pdbx_seq_one_letter_code
_entity_poly.pdbx_strand_id
1 'polypeptide(L)'
;MKPQTVAALLLLLVCTMVSPHPVVGGNKRPRCTEEDKAHVLKECGHYTKHGHPKELPPKHSDCCKAAEGHDMQCIVDLLTEDERRDYEQAALIALRNACS
;
A
#
# COMPACT_ATOMS: atom_id res chain seq x y z
N MET A 1 -43.67 -24.07 -0.81
CA MET A 1 -42.25 -23.65 -0.86
C MET A 1 -41.58 -24.10 0.44
N LYS A 2 -40.41 -24.74 0.37
CA LYS A 2 -39.84 -25.54 1.46
C LYS A 2 -39.05 -24.62 2.42
N PRO A 3 -39.27 -24.69 3.75
CA PRO A 3 -38.72 -23.72 4.72
C PRO A 3 -37.17 -23.70 4.76
N GLN A 4 -36.55 -24.79 4.34
CA GLN A 4 -35.09 -24.94 4.21
C GLN A 4 -34.43 -23.97 3.20
N THR A 5 -35.14 -23.50 2.18
CA THR A 5 -34.57 -22.59 1.17
C THR A 5 -34.44 -21.15 1.70
N VAL A 6 -35.33 -20.75 2.60
CA VAL A 6 -35.33 -19.40 3.20
C VAL A 6 -34.20 -19.26 4.22
N ALA A 7 -33.97 -20.30 5.03
CA ALA A 7 -32.88 -20.32 6.00
C ALA A 7 -31.50 -20.27 5.33
N ALA A 8 -31.32 -20.98 4.20
CA ALA A 8 -30.08 -20.98 3.45
C ALA A 8 -29.78 -19.61 2.79
N LEU A 9 -30.81 -18.91 2.30
CA LEU A 9 -30.64 -17.57 1.73
C LEU A 9 -30.26 -16.52 2.79
N LEU A 10 -30.82 -16.62 3.99
CA LEU A 10 -30.54 -15.68 5.09
C LEU A 10 -29.10 -15.83 5.62
N LEU A 11 -28.55 -17.05 5.64
CA LEU A 11 -27.16 -17.30 6.07
C LEU A 11 -26.11 -16.76 5.09
N LEU A 12 -26.40 -16.73 3.78
CA LEU A 12 -25.47 -16.26 2.76
C LEU A 12 -25.30 -14.73 2.73
N LEU A 13 -26.25 -13.97 3.27
CA LEU A 13 -26.22 -12.50 3.28
C LEU A 13 -25.30 -11.91 4.36
N VAL A 14 -24.83 -12.70 5.32
CA VAL A 14 -24.08 -12.20 6.49
C VAL A 14 -22.56 -12.13 6.24
N CYS A 15 -22.07 -12.62 5.09
CA CYS A 15 -20.62 -12.75 4.84
C CYS A 15 -19.99 -11.65 3.97
N THR A 16 -20.74 -10.66 3.47
CA THR A 16 -20.20 -9.71 2.47
C THR A 16 -19.74 -8.36 3.03
N MET A 17 -19.67 -8.18 4.37
CA MET A 17 -19.23 -6.91 4.96
C MET A 17 -18.15 -7.11 6.02
N VAL A 18 -17.14 -7.93 5.73
CA VAL A 18 -15.81 -7.69 6.33
C VAL A 18 -15.19 -6.56 5.52
N SER A 19 -15.68 -5.35 5.74
CA SER A 19 -14.90 -4.15 5.46
C SER A 19 -13.81 -4.13 6.53
N PRO A 20 -12.52 -4.24 6.17
CA PRO A 20 -11.46 -3.95 7.12
C PRO A 20 -11.51 -2.45 7.40
N HIS A 21 -12.35 -2.02 8.34
CA HIS A 21 -12.14 -0.76 9.03
C HIS A 21 -10.84 -0.92 9.81
N PRO A 22 -9.77 -0.16 9.51
CA PRO A 22 -8.64 -0.14 10.41
C PRO A 22 -9.06 0.68 11.62
N VAL A 23 -9.27 -0.03 12.72
CA VAL A 23 -8.95 0.35 14.11
C VAL A 23 -8.42 1.78 14.27
N VAL A 24 -9.20 2.60 15.00
CA VAL A 24 -8.69 3.80 15.68
C VAL A 24 -7.83 3.30 16.84
N GLY A 25 -6.52 3.38 16.70
CA GLY A 25 -5.57 3.03 17.76
C GLY A 25 -4.30 3.87 17.62
N GLY A 26 -4.08 4.77 18.60
CA GLY A 26 -2.80 5.33 19.06
C GLY A 26 -1.74 5.76 18.05
N ASN A 27 -1.38 7.06 18.06
CA ASN A 27 -0.34 7.73 17.28
C ASN A 27 -0.58 7.79 15.76
N LYS A 28 -1.11 8.94 15.32
CA LYS A 28 -1.39 9.28 13.91
C LYS A 28 -0.09 9.36 13.08
N ARG A 29 0.43 8.22 12.63
CA ARG A 29 1.09 8.20 11.31
C ARG A 29 0.00 8.57 10.28
N PRO A 30 0.29 9.39 9.27
CA PRO A 30 -0.66 9.60 8.19
C PRO A 30 -1.05 8.22 7.65
N ARG A 31 -2.35 7.92 7.64
CA ARG A 31 -2.82 6.65 7.05
C ARG A 31 -2.50 6.70 5.57
N CYS A 32 -1.71 5.75 5.09
CA CYS A 32 -1.56 5.49 3.67
C CYS A 32 -2.72 4.59 3.22
N THR A 33 -3.16 4.75 1.98
CA THR A 33 -4.13 3.85 1.35
C THR A 33 -3.46 2.93 0.34
N GLU A 34 -4.20 1.93 -0.15
CA GLU A 34 -3.76 1.09 -1.27
C GLU A 34 -3.50 1.93 -2.53
N GLU A 35 -4.29 3.00 -2.74
CA GLU A 35 -4.07 3.94 -3.85
C GLU A 35 -2.76 4.72 -3.69
N ASP A 36 -2.43 5.18 -2.48
CA ASP A 36 -1.15 5.85 -2.20
C ASP A 36 0.04 4.92 -2.49
N LYS A 37 -0.04 3.67 -2.00
CA LYS A 37 0.96 2.64 -2.29
C LYS A 37 1.11 2.43 -3.80
N ALA A 38 0.00 2.19 -4.50
CA ALA A 38 0.02 1.95 -5.94
C ALA A 38 0.61 3.14 -6.70
N HIS A 39 0.31 4.37 -6.28
CA HIS A 39 0.87 5.58 -6.87
C HIS A 39 2.39 5.67 -6.64
N VAL A 40 2.87 5.46 -5.42
CA VAL A 40 4.31 5.45 -5.11
C VAL A 40 5.03 4.35 -5.90
N LEU A 41 4.50 3.13 -5.96
CA LEU A 41 5.11 2.03 -6.71
C LEU A 41 5.15 2.30 -8.22
N LYS A 42 4.13 2.99 -8.75
CA LYS A 42 4.07 3.40 -10.15
C LYS A 42 5.14 4.44 -10.48
N GLU A 43 5.26 5.50 -9.70
CA GLU A 43 6.18 6.61 -10.00
C GLU A 43 7.62 6.31 -9.61
N CYS A 44 7.83 5.60 -8.50
CA CYS A 44 9.17 5.34 -7.96
C CYS A 44 9.74 3.97 -8.30
N GLY A 45 8.96 3.07 -8.91
CA GLY A 45 9.35 1.68 -9.09
C GLY A 45 10.67 1.46 -9.84
N HIS A 46 11.05 2.39 -10.71
CA HIS A 46 12.35 2.35 -11.39
C HIS A 46 13.54 2.40 -10.43
N TYR A 47 13.42 3.10 -9.30
CA TYR A 47 14.49 3.30 -8.32
C TYR A 47 14.46 2.27 -7.19
N THR A 48 13.34 1.53 -7.06
CA THR A 48 13.09 0.68 -5.90
C THR A 48 12.91 -0.79 -6.23
N LYS A 49 12.87 -1.19 -7.51
CA LYS A 49 12.82 -2.61 -7.89
C LYS A 49 14.10 -3.35 -7.57
N HIS A 50 13.96 -4.63 -7.21
CA HIS A 50 15.11 -5.52 -7.02
C HIS A 50 15.98 -5.59 -8.29
N GLY A 51 17.30 -5.50 -8.10
CA GLY A 51 18.28 -5.64 -9.18
C GLY A 51 18.41 -4.43 -10.11
N HIS A 52 17.66 -3.35 -9.86
CA HIS A 52 17.89 -2.08 -10.55
C HIS A 52 19.13 -1.36 -9.99
N PRO A 53 19.82 -0.54 -10.81
CA PRO A 53 20.87 0.34 -10.33
C PRO A 53 20.37 1.22 -9.18
N LYS A 54 21.20 1.40 -8.15
CA LYS A 54 20.88 2.21 -6.96
C LYS A 54 20.98 3.71 -7.24
N GLU A 55 20.31 4.16 -8.29
CA GLU A 55 20.18 5.55 -8.66
C GLU A 55 19.15 6.23 -7.75
N LEU A 56 19.35 7.51 -7.48
CA LEU A 56 18.40 8.30 -6.71
C LEU A 56 17.46 9.06 -7.65
N PRO A 57 16.18 9.19 -7.30
CA PRO A 57 15.26 10.02 -8.07
C PRO A 57 15.73 11.49 -8.06
N PRO A 58 15.60 12.22 -9.19
CA PRO A 58 15.78 13.67 -9.20
C PRO A 58 14.78 14.34 -8.25
N LYS A 59 15.22 15.37 -7.51
CA LYS A 59 14.42 16.02 -6.45
C LYS A 59 13.04 16.50 -6.89
N HIS A 60 12.89 16.97 -8.12
CA HIS A 60 11.61 17.48 -8.65
C HIS A 60 10.88 16.49 -9.56
N SER A 61 11.32 15.23 -9.60
CA SER A 61 10.67 14.17 -10.35
C SER A 61 9.30 13.81 -9.75
N ASP A 62 8.46 13.18 -10.55
CA ASP A 62 7.14 12.74 -10.08
C ASP A 62 7.24 11.66 -8.98
N CYS A 63 8.32 10.86 -8.98
CA CYS A 63 8.62 9.98 -7.85
C CYS A 63 8.80 10.76 -6.54
N CYS A 64 9.59 11.83 -6.54
CA CYS A 64 9.79 12.59 -5.29
C CYS A 64 8.54 13.33 -4.83
N LYS A 65 7.74 13.85 -5.76
CA LYS A 65 6.42 14.41 -5.42
C LYS A 65 5.50 13.37 -4.79
N ALA A 66 5.50 12.14 -5.30
CA ALA A 66 4.75 11.04 -4.72
C ALA A 66 5.30 10.67 -3.33
N ALA A 67 6.61 10.59 -3.15
CA ALA A 67 7.22 10.20 -1.89
C ALA A 67 7.07 11.25 -0.77
N GLU A 68 7.16 12.54 -1.08
CA GLU A 68 7.06 13.64 -0.10
C GLU A 68 5.70 13.69 0.60
N GLY A 69 4.64 13.18 -0.03
CA GLY A 69 3.28 13.17 0.51
C GLY A 69 2.97 12.04 1.52
N HIS A 70 3.86 11.06 1.68
CA HIS A 70 3.54 9.82 2.40
C HIS A 70 4.62 9.35 3.37
N ASP A 71 4.21 8.63 4.41
CA ASP A 71 5.14 7.89 5.26
C ASP A 71 5.58 6.61 4.53
N MET A 72 6.82 6.59 4.04
CA MET A 72 7.36 5.46 3.29
C MET A 72 7.34 4.13 4.08
N GLN A 73 7.40 4.17 5.41
CA GLN A 73 7.26 2.94 6.19
C GLN A 73 5.84 2.38 6.08
N CYS A 74 4.83 3.25 6.13
CA CYS A 74 3.44 2.85 6.00
C CYS A 74 3.12 2.36 4.57
N ILE A 75 3.78 2.89 3.53
CA ILE A 75 3.72 2.32 2.18
C ILE A 75 4.29 0.90 2.14
N VAL A 76 5.45 0.66 2.78
CA VAL A 76 6.07 -0.67 2.87
C VAL A 76 5.19 -1.68 3.64
N ASP A 77 4.46 -1.21 4.65
CA ASP A 77 3.57 -2.04 5.44
C ASP A 77 2.36 -2.53 4.61
N LEU A 78 1.92 -1.79 3.59
CA LEU A 78 0.83 -2.16 2.67
C LEU A 78 1.26 -3.04 1.47
N LEU A 79 2.54 -3.35 1.33
CA LEU A 79 3.00 -4.22 0.23
C LEU A 79 2.41 -5.64 0.38
N THR A 80 1.86 -6.13 -0.72
CA THR A 80 1.49 -7.54 -0.91
C THR A 80 2.75 -8.42 -0.99
N GLU A 81 2.58 -9.72 -0.81
CA GLU A 81 3.70 -10.67 -0.94
C GLU A 81 4.35 -10.65 -2.32
N ASP A 82 3.59 -10.33 -3.37
CA ASP A 82 4.12 -10.23 -4.73
C ASP A 82 4.94 -8.95 -4.89
N GLU A 83 4.42 -7.81 -4.44
CA GLU A 83 5.16 -6.54 -4.43
C GLU A 83 6.42 -6.61 -3.56
N ARG A 84 6.39 -7.34 -2.44
CA ARG A 84 7.59 -7.57 -1.59
C ARG A 84 8.68 -8.35 -2.31
N ARG A 85 8.35 -9.15 -3.32
CA ARG A 85 9.33 -9.87 -4.16
C ARG A 85 9.85 -9.00 -5.30
N ASP A 86 9.07 -8.02 -5.73
CA ASP A 86 9.44 -7.13 -6.84
C ASP A 86 10.22 -5.90 -6.38
N TYR A 87 9.96 -5.40 -5.16
CA TYR A 87 10.49 -4.13 -4.65
C TYR A 87 11.39 -4.28 -3.41
N GLU A 88 12.53 -3.58 -3.46
CA GLU A 88 13.44 -3.39 -2.32
C GLU A 88 12.81 -2.46 -1.29
N GLN A 89 12.32 -3.04 -0.20
CA GLN A 89 11.70 -2.32 0.93
C GLN A 89 12.63 -1.24 1.50
N ALA A 90 13.93 -1.53 1.60
CA ALA A 90 14.93 -0.56 2.04
C ALA A 90 15.08 0.62 1.07
N ALA A 91 14.94 0.39 -0.24
CA ALA A 91 14.97 1.45 -1.24
C ALA A 91 13.71 2.34 -1.15
N LEU A 92 12.53 1.75 -0.93
CA LEU A 92 11.29 2.49 -0.67
C LEU A 92 11.43 3.41 0.55
N ILE A 93 11.97 2.90 1.67
CA ILE A 93 12.22 3.71 2.87
C ILE A 93 13.23 4.83 2.59
N ALA A 94 14.26 4.56 1.77
CA ALA A 94 15.29 5.53 1.43
C ALA A 94 14.76 6.71 0.60
N LEU A 95 13.62 6.57 -0.09
CA LEU A 95 12.98 7.66 -0.84
C LEU A 95 12.75 8.90 0.03
N ARG A 96 12.42 8.73 1.32
CA ARG A 96 12.24 9.85 2.26
C ARG A 96 13.47 10.76 2.25
N ASN A 97 14.65 10.19 2.42
CA ASN A 97 15.89 10.95 2.47
C ASN A 97 16.34 11.39 1.07
N ALA A 98 16.09 10.57 0.05
CA ALA A 98 16.45 10.89 -1.33
C ALA A 98 15.67 12.07 -1.90
N CYS A 99 14.45 12.30 -1.42
CA CYS A 99 13.57 13.36 -1.91
C CYS A 99 13.50 14.61 -1.01
N SER A 100 13.95 14.52 0.25
CA SER A 100 14.04 15.67 1.18
C SER A 100 14.99 16.79 0.73
#